data_AF-A0A2L2WQ77-F1
#
_entry.id   AF-A0A2L2WQ77-F1
#
_cell.length_a   1.000
_cell.length_b   1.000
_cell.length_c   1.000
_cell.angle_alpha   90.00
_cell.angle_beta   90.00
_cell.angle_gamma   90.00
#
_symmetry.space_group_name_H-M   'P 1'
#
loop_
_entity.id
_entity.type
_entity.pdbx_description
1 polymer ?
#
loop_
_entity_poly.entity_id
_entity_poly.type
_entity_poly.pdbx_seq_one_letter_code
_entity_poly.pdbx_strand_id
1 'polypeptide(L)'
;AVVYKEGPYTVTAWSQDNPYNGALPSVYRPNFGVNFPGNYPLGCGVVAAMQVLAYLKPSMTINGLKMDWDKMTEKAEISGGGYSDELMMVTALGKHVFEGTKSVANIKTDGQYGPYDDKTIPIVESTSTKVSEIYSFLNKYVTCGDFYERFASDALLTAIRGKHVSIMGGTCPNKNTNHAWIIDGFAICKKSTREILRQNDLYFHANMGLEGGEYSGYYRVD
;
A
#
# COMPACT_ATOMS: atom_id res chain seq x y z
N ALA A 1 20.98 -0.28 20.24
CA ALA A 1 21.56 -1.32 19.36
C ALA A 1 20.53 -2.41 19.11
N VAL A 2 20.43 -2.93 17.89
CA VAL A 2 19.50 -4.03 17.56
C VAL A 2 19.96 -5.30 18.27
N VAL A 3 19.02 -5.97 18.95
CA VAL A 3 19.22 -7.25 19.65
C VAL A 3 18.77 -8.40 18.76
N TYR A 4 17.60 -8.23 18.15
CA TYR A 4 16.95 -9.22 17.31
C TYR A 4 16.14 -8.49 16.25
N LYS A 5 16.08 -9.07 15.05
CA LYS A 5 15.31 -8.53 13.93
C LYS A 5 14.81 -9.70 13.09
N GLU A 6 13.58 -9.57 12.61
CA GLU A 6 12.94 -10.49 11.67
C GLU A 6 12.19 -9.68 10.61
N GLY A 7 12.28 -10.11 9.35
CA GLY A 7 11.89 -9.30 8.19
C GLY A 7 12.82 -8.10 7.93
N PRO A 8 12.40 -7.14 7.08
CA PRO A 8 11.12 -7.12 6.34
C PRO A 8 11.01 -8.27 5.33
N TYR A 9 9.79 -8.72 5.10
CA TYR A 9 9.51 -9.83 4.18
C TYR A 9 9.07 -9.38 2.78
N THR A 10 8.41 -8.22 2.68
CA THR A 10 8.07 -7.63 1.40
C THR A 10 9.32 -7.02 0.75
N VAL A 11 9.46 -7.22 -0.55
CA VAL A 11 10.56 -6.66 -1.35
C VAL A 11 10.12 -5.50 -2.24
N THR A 12 8.81 -5.29 -2.35
CA THR A 12 8.20 -4.25 -3.17
C THR A 12 8.24 -2.90 -2.47
N ALA A 13 8.37 -1.84 -3.25
CA ALA A 13 8.26 -0.45 -2.86
C ALA A 13 7.25 0.25 -3.80
N TRP A 14 6.10 -0.40 -3.98
CA TRP A 14 5.08 0.05 -4.93
C TRP A 14 4.30 1.25 -4.39
N SER A 15 3.80 2.10 -5.30
CA SER A 15 3.12 3.36 -4.96
C SER A 15 1.70 3.43 -5.52
N GLN A 16 1.01 4.53 -5.22
CA GLN A 16 -0.40 4.73 -5.58
C GLN A 16 -0.59 5.33 -6.98
N ASP A 17 0.48 5.85 -7.57
CA ASP A 17 0.45 6.63 -8.80
C ASP A 17 1.15 5.86 -9.94
N ASN A 18 1.66 6.57 -10.94
CA ASN A 18 2.31 5.94 -12.09
C ASN A 18 3.55 5.13 -11.64
N PRO A 19 3.80 3.93 -12.21
CA PRO A 19 3.00 3.29 -13.26
C PRO A 19 1.80 2.47 -12.76
N TYR A 20 1.70 2.19 -11.47
CA TYR A 20 0.78 1.23 -10.89
C TYR A 20 -0.69 1.51 -11.20
N ASN A 21 -1.07 2.79 -11.31
CA ASN A 21 -2.43 3.22 -11.63
C ASN A 21 -2.73 3.40 -13.14
N GLY A 22 -1.81 3.04 -14.03
CA GLY A 22 -1.88 3.39 -15.45
C GLY A 22 -3.08 2.82 -16.22
N ALA A 23 -3.78 1.82 -15.67
CA ALA A 23 -5.00 1.26 -16.26
C ALA A 23 -6.31 1.90 -15.76
N LEU A 24 -6.24 2.83 -14.79
CA LEU A 24 -7.40 3.54 -14.26
C LEU A 24 -7.79 4.76 -15.12
N PRO A 25 -9.03 5.27 -15.03
CA PRO A 25 -9.47 6.45 -15.77
C PRO A 25 -8.59 7.69 -15.53
N SER A 26 -8.49 8.55 -16.55
CA SER A 26 -7.72 9.79 -16.49
C SER A 26 -8.33 10.82 -15.54
N VAL A 27 -7.47 11.62 -14.91
CA VAL A 27 -7.85 12.71 -13.99
C VAL A 27 -6.93 13.91 -14.09
N TYR A 28 -7.37 15.00 -13.48
CA TYR A 28 -6.52 16.07 -13.00
C TYR A 28 -6.23 15.94 -11.50
N ARG A 29 -4.95 16.10 -11.14
CA ARG A 29 -4.46 16.16 -9.76
C ARG A 29 -4.08 17.62 -9.45
N PRO A 30 -4.77 18.30 -8.54
CA PRO A 30 -4.45 19.69 -8.21
C PRO A 30 -3.17 19.74 -7.37
N ASN A 31 -2.17 20.49 -7.83
CA ASN A 31 -0.93 20.72 -7.10
C ASN A 31 -0.47 22.17 -7.28
N PHE A 32 -0.24 22.88 -6.18
CA PHE A 32 0.16 24.31 -6.16
C PHE A 32 -0.65 25.22 -7.10
N GLY A 33 -1.97 25.00 -7.20
CA GLY A 33 -2.87 25.81 -8.03
C GLY A 33 -2.90 25.45 -9.52
N VAL A 34 -2.23 24.37 -9.92
CA VAL A 34 -2.22 23.85 -11.30
C VAL A 34 -2.75 22.41 -11.30
N ASN A 35 -3.50 22.06 -12.33
CA ASN A 35 -4.01 20.71 -12.54
C ASN A 35 -3.04 19.90 -13.39
N PHE A 36 -2.53 18.79 -12.84
CA PHE A 36 -1.62 17.89 -13.54
C PHE A 36 -2.39 16.66 -14.05
N PRO A 37 -2.25 16.27 -15.33
CA PRO A 37 -2.91 15.08 -15.85
C PRO A 37 -2.30 13.82 -15.25
N GLY A 38 -3.14 12.81 -15.01
CA GLY A 38 -2.74 11.49 -14.51
C GLY A 38 -3.90 10.51 -14.60
N ASN A 39 -3.89 9.47 -13.78
CA ASN A 39 -4.98 8.51 -13.61
C ASN A 39 -5.50 8.54 -12.17
N TYR A 40 -6.68 7.95 -11.89
CA TYR A 40 -7.15 7.83 -10.51
C TYR A 40 -6.01 7.26 -9.63
N PRO A 41 -5.72 7.85 -8.46
CA PRO A 41 -4.76 7.23 -7.55
C PRO A 41 -5.33 5.89 -7.07
N LEU A 42 -4.48 4.86 -6.95
CA LEU A 42 -4.94 3.55 -6.49
C LEU A 42 -5.52 3.62 -5.07
N GLY A 43 -4.93 4.45 -4.20
CA GLY A 43 -5.25 4.47 -2.78
C GLY A 43 -4.36 3.50 -1.98
N CYS A 44 -3.97 3.91 -0.78
CA CYS A 44 -3.07 3.17 0.10
C CYS A 44 -3.55 1.75 0.42
N GLY A 45 -4.85 1.55 0.62
CA GLY A 45 -5.43 0.22 0.86
C GLY A 45 -5.31 -0.73 -0.33
N VAL A 46 -5.42 -0.21 -1.56
CA VAL A 46 -5.23 -0.99 -2.79
C VAL A 46 -3.77 -1.40 -2.94
N VAL A 47 -2.84 -0.46 -2.74
CA VAL A 47 -1.40 -0.75 -2.80
C VAL A 47 -0.99 -1.76 -1.72
N ALA A 48 -1.49 -1.63 -0.50
CA ALA A 48 -1.25 -2.61 0.55
C ALA A 48 -1.76 -4.01 0.15
N ALA A 49 -2.96 -4.11 -0.43
CA ALA A 49 -3.47 -5.39 -0.92
C ALA A 49 -2.62 -5.96 -2.07
N MET A 50 -2.17 -5.14 -3.01
CA MET A 50 -1.28 -5.55 -4.10
C MET A 50 0.04 -6.11 -3.56
N GLN A 51 0.67 -5.42 -2.61
CA GLN A 51 1.94 -5.85 -2.02
C GLN A 51 1.79 -7.14 -1.19
N VAL A 52 0.64 -7.37 -0.54
CA VAL A 52 0.32 -8.66 0.10
C VAL A 52 0.24 -9.79 -0.94
N LEU A 53 -0.45 -9.56 -2.06
CA LEU A 53 -0.52 -10.55 -3.14
C LEU A 53 0.86 -10.83 -3.74
N ALA A 54 1.69 -9.80 -3.92
CA ALA A 54 3.06 -9.93 -4.41
C ALA A 54 3.95 -10.76 -3.47
N TYR A 55 3.74 -10.65 -2.15
CA TYR A 55 4.42 -11.47 -1.16
C TYR A 55 3.96 -12.94 -1.18
N LEU A 56 2.64 -13.17 -1.23
CA LEU A 56 2.05 -14.51 -1.14
C LEU A 56 2.03 -15.27 -2.48
N LYS A 57 2.18 -14.56 -3.60
CA LYS A 57 2.28 -15.09 -4.96
C LYS A 57 1.17 -16.09 -5.35
N PRO A 58 -0.12 -15.79 -5.12
CA PRO A 58 -1.20 -16.71 -5.47
C PRO A 58 -1.33 -16.90 -6.99
N SER A 59 -1.79 -18.06 -7.45
CA SER A 59 -2.03 -18.26 -8.88
C SER A 59 -3.17 -17.36 -9.36
N MET A 60 -2.88 -16.38 -10.22
CA MET A 60 -3.84 -15.41 -10.73
C MET A 60 -3.71 -15.21 -12.23
N THR A 61 -4.84 -14.97 -12.89
CA THR A 61 -4.91 -14.53 -14.28
C THR A 61 -5.88 -13.37 -14.36
N ILE A 62 -5.42 -12.23 -14.87
CA ILE A 62 -6.20 -10.99 -14.96
C ILE A 62 -6.24 -10.60 -16.44
N ASN A 63 -7.44 -10.51 -17.02
CA ASN A 63 -7.63 -10.16 -18.44
C ASN A 63 -6.79 -11.03 -19.40
N GLY A 64 -6.66 -12.34 -19.10
CA GLY A 64 -5.84 -13.27 -19.88
C GLY A 64 -4.34 -13.21 -19.61
N LEU A 65 -3.85 -12.24 -18.83
CA LEU A 65 -2.46 -12.16 -18.39
C LEU A 65 -2.26 -13.03 -17.15
N LYS A 66 -1.41 -14.05 -17.25
CA LYS A 66 -0.97 -14.82 -16.08
C LYS A 66 -0.01 -13.94 -15.27
N MET A 67 -0.29 -13.79 -13.97
CA MET A 67 0.57 -12.99 -13.08
C MET A 67 1.87 -13.76 -12.78
N ASP A 68 2.97 -13.27 -13.32
CA ASP A 68 4.32 -13.71 -12.98
C ASP A 68 4.86 -12.81 -11.84
N TRP A 69 4.65 -13.29 -10.62
CA TRP A 69 5.06 -12.55 -9.43
C TRP A 69 6.58 -12.43 -9.30
N ASP A 70 7.34 -13.44 -9.72
CA ASP A 70 8.79 -13.39 -9.64
C ASP A 70 9.33 -12.28 -10.55
N LYS A 71 8.79 -12.17 -11.76
CA LYS A 71 9.10 -11.06 -12.68
C LYS A 71 8.67 -9.70 -12.14
N MET A 72 7.44 -9.58 -11.61
CA MET A 72 6.95 -8.30 -11.06
C MET A 72 7.71 -7.84 -9.80
N THR A 73 8.31 -8.77 -9.04
CA THR A 73 9.01 -8.50 -7.79
C THR A 73 10.53 -8.58 -7.91
N GLU A 74 11.07 -8.73 -9.12
CA GLU A 74 12.51 -8.76 -9.38
C GLU A 74 13.20 -7.47 -8.91
N LYS A 75 12.50 -6.34 -9.05
CA LYS A 75 12.90 -5.04 -8.52
C LYS A 75 11.86 -4.58 -7.50
N ALA A 76 12.31 -3.78 -6.53
CA ALA A 76 11.42 -3.17 -5.56
C ALA A 76 10.38 -2.27 -6.24
N GLU A 77 10.78 -1.58 -7.31
CA GLU A 77 9.93 -0.67 -8.08
C GLU A 77 9.86 -1.10 -9.54
N ILE A 78 8.72 -0.80 -10.17
CA ILE A 78 8.52 -0.99 -11.60
C ILE A 78 8.62 0.39 -12.27
N SER A 79 9.47 0.50 -13.29
CA SER A 79 9.62 1.74 -14.05
C SER A 79 8.46 1.92 -15.04
N GLY A 80 7.88 3.12 -15.12
CA GLY A 80 6.80 3.43 -16.06
C GLY A 80 7.21 3.69 -17.51
N GLY A 81 8.48 3.49 -17.86
CA GLY A 81 8.98 3.74 -19.22
C GLY A 81 8.84 2.52 -20.14
N GLY A 82 8.17 2.69 -21.28
CA GLY A 82 8.08 1.68 -22.34
C GLY A 82 6.93 0.69 -22.16
N TYR A 83 7.05 -0.47 -22.82
CA TYR A 83 6.11 -1.60 -22.71
C TYR A 83 6.89 -2.83 -22.25
N SER A 84 6.71 -3.20 -20.98
CA SER A 84 7.24 -4.43 -20.43
C SER A 84 6.12 -5.27 -19.83
N ASP A 85 6.33 -6.59 -19.74
CA ASP A 85 5.30 -7.49 -19.21
C ASP A 85 4.97 -7.15 -17.76
N GLU A 86 5.98 -6.81 -16.93
CA GLU A 86 5.76 -6.42 -15.54
C GLU A 86 4.93 -5.15 -15.42
N LEU A 87 5.10 -4.18 -16.33
CA LEU A 87 4.27 -2.99 -16.39
C LEU A 87 2.82 -3.32 -16.73
N MET A 88 2.60 -4.19 -17.73
CA MET A 88 1.26 -4.65 -18.11
C MET A 88 0.59 -5.43 -16.98
N MET A 89 1.33 -6.31 -16.30
CA MET A 89 0.83 -7.10 -15.18
C MET A 89 0.49 -6.22 -13.98
N VAL A 90 1.37 -5.28 -13.59
CA VAL A 90 1.14 -4.47 -12.39
C VAL A 90 0.01 -3.45 -12.57
N THR A 91 -0.13 -2.88 -13.77
CA THR A 91 -1.25 -1.98 -14.09
C THR A 91 -2.58 -2.74 -14.13
N ALA A 92 -2.60 -3.93 -14.71
CA ALA A 92 -3.77 -4.82 -14.70
C ALA A 92 -4.13 -5.25 -13.27
N LEU A 93 -3.14 -5.60 -12.45
CA LEU A 93 -3.31 -5.90 -11.03
C LEU A 93 -3.88 -4.71 -10.27
N GLY A 94 -3.30 -3.52 -10.44
CA GLY A 94 -3.75 -2.30 -9.78
C GLY A 94 -5.23 -2.01 -10.04
N LYS A 95 -5.64 -2.06 -11.31
CA LYS A 95 -7.06 -1.92 -11.69
C LYS A 95 -7.92 -3.03 -11.10
N HIS A 96 -7.49 -4.28 -11.21
CA HIS A 96 -8.25 -5.43 -10.72
C HIS A 96 -8.49 -5.38 -9.20
N VAL A 97 -7.47 -4.98 -8.43
CA VAL A 97 -7.60 -4.77 -6.99
C VAL A 97 -8.51 -3.58 -6.71
N PHE A 98 -8.29 -2.43 -7.34
CA PHE A 98 -9.12 -1.22 -7.17
C PHE A 98 -10.62 -1.50 -7.38
N GLU A 99 -10.97 -2.14 -8.50
CA GLU A 99 -12.36 -2.50 -8.82
C GLU A 99 -12.87 -3.60 -7.88
N GLY A 100 -12.04 -4.59 -7.59
CA GLY A 100 -12.38 -5.72 -6.73
C GLY A 100 -12.61 -5.34 -5.27
N THR A 101 -11.96 -4.27 -4.77
CA THR A 101 -12.17 -3.69 -3.45
C THR A 101 -13.20 -2.57 -3.45
N LYS A 102 -13.88 -2.33 -4.57
CA LYS A 102 -14.88 -1.26 -4.76
C LYS A 102 -14.35 0.09 -4.29
N SER A 103 -13.08 0.37 -4.58
CA SER A 103 -12.42 1.61 -4.23
C SER A 103 -13.08 2.78 -4.96
N VAL A 104 -13.17 3.92 -4.30
CA VAL A 104 -13.86 5.10 -4.81
C VAL A 104 -12.90 6.27 -4.87
N ALA A 105 -12.72 6.83 -6.06
CA ALA A 105 -12.00 8.09 -6.24
C ALA A 105 -12.80 9.25 -5.65
N ASN A 106 -12.17 10.05 -4.81
CA ASN A 106 -12.76 11.23 -4.18
C ASN A 106 -12.63 12.42 -5.14
N ILE A 107 -13.70 12.63 -5.93
CA ILE A 107 -13.80 13.72 -6.91
C ILE A 107 -14.05 15.05 -6.20
N LYS A 108 -13.26 16.06 -6.56
CA LYS A 108 -13.40 17.43 -6.07
C LYS A 108 -14.45 18.17 -6.90
N THR A 109 -15.67 18.27 -6.36
CA THR A 109 -16.81 18.89 -7.07
C THR A 109 -16.67 20.40 -7.26
N ASP A 110 -15.92 21.08 -6.40
CA ASP A 110 -15.62 22.51 -6.44
C ASP A 110 -14.22 22.82 -7.02
N GLY A 111 -13.61 21.84 -7.70
CA GLY A 111 -12.30 21.98 -8.31
C GLY A 111 -12.30 23.04 -9.41
N GLN A 112 -11.29 23.91 -9.38
CA GLN A 112 -11.12 24.92 -10.42
C GLN A 112 -10.32 24.33 -11.58
N TYR A 113 -10.92 24.35 -12.76
CA TYR A 113 -10.25 24.02 -14.01
C TYR A 113 -9.43 25.22 -14.49
N GLY A 114 -8.19 24.96 -14.91
CA GLY A 114 -7.38 25.91 -15.64
C GLY A 114 -7.96 26.22 -17.02
N PRO A 115 -7.46 27.28 -17.69
CA PRO A 115 -8.00 27.73 -18.98
C PRO A 115 -7.87 26.71 -20.12
N TYR A 116 -6.98 25.72 -19.98
CA TYR A 116 -6.70 24.70 -20.99
C TYR A 116 -7.10 23.28 -20.56
N ASP A 117 -7.75 23.12 -19.41
CA ASP A 117 -8.12 21.80 -18.92
C ASP A 117 -9.39 21.29 -19.60
N ASP A 118 -9.42 19.98 -19.88
CA ASP A 118 -10.62 19.30 -20.38
C ASP A 118 -11.62 19.06 -19.25
N LYS A 119 -12.75 19.75 -19.28
CA LYS A 119 -13.79 19.67 -18.25
C LYS A 119 -14.52 18.31 -18.19
N THR A 120 -14.27 17.42 -19.14
CA THR A 120 -14.78 16.03 -19.10
C THR A 120 -13.91 15.11 -18.23
N ILE A 121 -12.68 15.53 -17.91
CA ILE A 121 -11.75 14.82 -17.04
C ILE A 121 -11.91 15.34 -15.60
N PRO A 122 -12.28 14.50 -14.61
CA PRO A 122 -12.53 14.97 -13.25
C PRO A 122 -11.24 15.37 -12.52
N ILE A 123 -11.38 16.30 -11.57
CA ILE A 123 -10.33 16.63 -10.59
C ILE A 123 -10.47 15.69 -9.39
N VAL A 124 -9.41 14.96 -9.04
CA VAL A 124 -9.44 13.93 -7.97
C VAL A 124 -8.32 14.14 -6.95
N GLU A 125 -8.67 14.12 -5.66
CA GLU A 125 -7.72 14.37 -4.57
C GLU A 125 -7.18 13.09 -3.94
N SER A 126 -7.97 12.02 -3.88
CA SER A 126 -7.58 10.77 -3.21
C SER A 126 -8.49 9.61 -3.60
N THR A 127 -8.23 8.43 -3.06
CA THR A 127 -9.11 7.26 -3.18
C THR A 127 -9.41 6.68 -1.81
N SER A 128 -10.67 6.35 -1.57
CA SER A 128 -11.17 5.72 -0.36
C SER A 128 -11.44 4.23 -0.59
N THR A 129 -11.02 3.38 0.35
CA THR A 129 -11.30 1.93 0.32
C THR A 129 -11.68 1.46 1.72
N LYS A 130 -12.73 0.64 1.82
CA LYS A 130 -13.17 0.06 3.10
C LYS A 130 -12.35 -1.18 3.44
N VAL A 131 -11.97 -1.32 4.72
CA VAL A 131 -11.22 -2.51 5.20
C VAL A 131 -11.98 -3.81 4.91
N SER A 132 -13.30 -3.81 5.08
CA SER A 132 -14.14 -4.99 4.80
C SER A 132 -14.09 -5.42 3.34
N GLU A 133 -13.97 -4.49 2.40
CA GLU A 133 -13.88 -4.80 0.97
C GLU A 133 -12.47 -5.30 0.59
N ILE A 134 -11.42 -4.77 1.21
CA ILE A 134 -10.04 -5.32 1.09
C ILE A 134 -10.02 -6.76 1.60
N TYR A 135 -10.57 -7.01 2.78
CA TYR A 135 -10.64 -8.34 3.38
C TYR A 135 -11.43 -9.32 2.49
N SER A 136 -12.61 -8.91 2.02
CA SER A 136 -13.45 -9.71 1.12
C SER A 136 -12.76 -10.02 -0.21
N PHE A 137 -12.01 -9.07 -0.77
CA PHE A 137 -11.25 -9.27 -1.99
C PHE A 137 -10.07 -10.24 -1.79
N LEU A 138 -9.24 -10.03 -0.76
CA LEU A 138 -8.06 -10.86 -0.51
C LEU A 138 -8.42 -12.31 -0.22
N ASN A 139 -9.51 -12.56 0.52
CA ASN A 139 -9.98 -13.92 0.82
C ASN A 139 -10.35 -14.77 -0.42
N LYS A 140 -10.46 -14.15 -1.60
CA LYS A 140 -10.65 -14.89 -2.86
C LYS A 140 -9.36 -15.54 -3.36
N TYR A 141 -8.20 -15.07 -2.90
CA TYR A 141 -6.89 -15.45 -3.43
C TYR A 141 -5.96 -16.04 -2.38
N VAL A 142 -6.11 -15.62 -1.12
CA VAL A 142 -5.23 -16.00 -0.01
C VAL A 142 -6.04 -16.22 1.27
N THR A 143 -5.50 -16.99 2.21
CA THR A 143 -6.10 -17.13 3.54
C THR A 143 -5.79 -15.88 4.37
N CYS A 144 -6.82 -15.16 4.82
CA CYS A 144 -6.67 -14.04 5.73
C CYS A 144 -6.79 -14.49 7.20
N GLY A 145 -6.03 -13.83 8.09
CA GLY A 145 -6.18 -13.97 9.53
C GLY A 145 -7.32 -13.12 10.10
N ASP A 146 -7.30 -12.92 11.41
CA ASP A 146 -8.30 -12.14 12.13
C ASP A 146 -8.20 -10.64 11.86
N PHE A 147 -9.35 -9.96 11.89
CA PHE A 147 -9.43 -8.51 11.88
C PHE A 147 -9.42 -7.96 13.31
N TYR A 148 -8.61 -6.93 13.53
CA TYR A 148 -8.53 -6.22 14.82
C TYR A 148 -8.90 -4.75 14.62
N GLU A 149 -9.90 -4.27 15.36
CA GLU A 149 -10.33 -2.86 15.34
C GLU A 149 -9.30 -1.90 15.94
N ARG A 150 -8.39 -2.43 16.75
CA ARG A 150 -7.34 -1.69 17.45
C ARG A 150 -5.99 -2.34 17.20
N PHE A 151 -4.94 -1.55 17.39
CA PHE A 151 -3.57 -2.03 17.30
C PHE A 151 -3.34 -3.23 18.25
N ALA A 152 -2.85 -4.34 17.68
CA ALA A 152 -2.69 -5.62 18.37
C ALA A 152 -1.25 -6.16 18.19
N SER A 153 -0.32 -5.68 19.02
CA SER A 153 1.11 -6.01 18.92
C SER A 153 1.42 -7.50 18.96
N ASP A 154 0.73 -8.25 19.82
CA ASP A 154 1.01 -9.67 20.02
C ASP A 154 0.57 -10.51 18.81
N ALA A 155 -0.54 -10.12 18.19
CA ALA A 155 -1.02 -10.72 16.94
C ALA A 155 -0.04 -10.43 15.80
N LEU A 156 0.44 -9.18 15.68
CA LEU A 156 1.44 -8.81 14.68
C LEU A 156 2.75 -9.58 14.87
N LEU A 157 3.23 -9.70 16.10
CA LEU A 157 4.44 -10.44 16.42
C LEU A 157 4.30 -11.94 16.07
N THR A 158 3.14 -12.52 16.39
CA THR A 158 2.81 -13.91 16.06
C THR A 158 2.74 -14.10 14.54
N ALA A 159 2.10 -13.19 13.83
CA ALA A 159 2.00 -13.21 12.38
C ALA A 159 3.39 -13.17 11.73
N ILE A 160 4.25 -12.23 12.13
CA ILE A 160 5.61 -12.10 11.55
C ILE A 160 6.45 -13.35 11.83
N ARG A 161 6.38 -13.91 13.04
CA ARG A 161 7.07 -15.17 13.38
C ARG A 161 6.56 -16.37 12.58
N GLY A 162 5.29 -16.35 12.19
CA GLY A 162 4.69 -17.29 11.25
C GLY A 162 5.03 -17.02 9.78
N LYS A 163 5.87 -16.01 9.48
CA LYS A 163 6.16 -15.53 8.12
C LYS A 163 4.92 -15.00 7.39
N HIS A 164 4.00 -14.41 8.12
CA HIS A 164 2.84 -13.70 7.59
C HIS A 164 3.06 -12.19 7.61
N VAL A 165 2.35 -11.49 6.73
CA VAL A 165 2.30 -10.03 6.66
C VAL A 165 0.93 -9.54 7.10
N SER A 166 0.83 -8.32 7.61
CA SER A 166 -0.41 -7.73 8.07
C SER A 166 -0.66 -6.39 7.40
N ILE A 167 -1.91 -6.12 7.00
CA ILE A 167 -2.31 -4.78 6.58
C ILE A 167 -2.72 -4.00 7.82
N MET A 168 -2.16 -2.82 7.99
CA MET A 168 -2.48 -1.89 9.06
C MET A 168 -3.15 -0.65 8.48
N GLY A 169 -4.18 -0.16 9.15
CA GLY A 169 -4.79 1.14 8.87
C GLY A 169 -4.65 2.05 10.08
N GLY A 170 -4.50 3.34 9.83
CA GLY A 170 -4.43 4.35 10.89
C GLY A 170 -5.09 5.65 10.47
N THR A 171 -5.69 6.33 11.45
CA THR A 171 -6.26 7.67 11.30
C THR A 171 -5.45 8.62 12.16
N CYS A 172 -5.00 9.73 11.59
CA CYS A 172 -4.45 10.85 12.36
C CYS A 172 -5.62 11.70 12.89
N PRO A 173 -5.94 11.69 14.20
CA PRO A 173 -7.16 12.32 14.72
C PRO A 173 -7.22 13.83 14.43
N ASN A 174 -6.05 14.49 14.42
CA ASN A 174 -5.96 15.95 14.29
C ASN A 174 -5.91 16.44 12.84
N LYS A 175 -5.78 15.54 11.86
CA LYS A 175 -5.64 15.90 10.43
C LYS A 175 -6.72 15.29 9.54
N ASN A 176 -7.64 14.51 10.12
CA ASN A 176 -8.65 13.74 9.41
C ASN A 176 -8.06 12.97 8.19
N THR A 177 -6.83 12.49 8.35
CA THR A 177 -6.08 11.79 7.31
C THR A 177 -6.01 10.32 7.69
N ASN A 178 -6.36 9.46 6.75
CA ASN A 178 -6.31 8.01 6.90
C ASN A 178 -5.21 7.45 6.00
N HIS A 179 -4.47 6.47 6.48
CA HIS A 179 -3.47 5.76 5.69
C HIS A 179 -3.52 4.26 5.99
N ALA A 180 -3.09 3.46 5.02
CA ALA A 180 -2.94 2.03 5.15
C ALA A 180 -1.57 1.58 4.62
N TRP A 181 -0.96 0.62 5.30
CA TRP A 181 0.40 0.16 5.01
C TRP A 181 0.55 -1.32 5.40
N ILE A 182 1.66 -1.94 5.02
CA ILE A 182 1.97 -3.32 5.43
C ILE A 182 2.90 -3.30 6.64
N ILE A 183 2.66 -4.21 7.58
CA ILE A 183 3.59 -4.64 8.61
C ILE A 183 4.12 -6.02 8.25
N ASP A 184 5.43 -6.14 8.08
CA ASP A 184 6.10 -7.34 7.55
C ASP A 184 7.44 -7.65 8.24
N GLY A 185 7.71 -7.02 9.39
CA GLY A 185 8.93 -7.26 10.15
C GLY A 185 8.88 -6.61 11.52
N PHE A 186 9.77 -7.02 12.41
CA PHE A 186 9.97 -6.37 13.70
C PHE A 186 11.45 -6.35 14.11
N ALA A 187 11.79 -5.43 14.99
CA ALA A 187 13.12 -5.32 15.59
C ALA A 187 12.99 -5.04 17.08
N ILE A 188 13.85 -5.69 17.87
CA ILE A 188 14.00 -5.46 19.30
C ILE A 188 15.32 -4.73 19.50
N CYS A 189 15.30 -3.56 20.14
CA CYS A 189 16.47 -2.73 20.35
C CYS A 189 16.73 -2.51 21.84
N LYS A 190 18.00 -2.58 22.27
CA LYS A 190 18.39 -2.18 23.63
C LYS A 190 18.14 -0.69 23.80
N LYS A 191 17.47 -0.33 24.90
CA LYS A 191 17.38 1.06 25.36
C LYS A 191 18.76 1.59 25.73
N SER A 192 18.98 2.89 25.53
CA SER A 192 20.20 3.57 25.93
C SER A 192 20.23 3.96 27.42
N THR A 193 19.10 3.85 28.12
CA THR A 193 18.95 4.33 29.50
C THR A 193 19.08 3.21 30.53
N ARG A 194 19.84 3.49 31.60
CA ARG A 194 19.96 2.65 32.80
C ARG A 194 18.84 2.96 33.77
N GLU A 195 17.67 2.35 33.60
CA GLU A 195 16.64 2.36 34.64
C GLU A 195 16.05 0.97 34.83
N ILE A 196 15.62 0.70 36.05
CA ILE A 196 15.29 -0.61 36.66
C ILE A 196 14.08 -1.33 35.98
N LEU A 197 13.53 -0.84 34.86
CA LEU A 197 12.33 -1.35 34.18
C LEU A 197 12.46 -1.38 32.63
N ARG A 198 11.93 -2.45 32.00
CA ARG A 198 11.86 -2.77 30.54
C ARG A 198 13.11 -2.44 29.70
N GLN A 199 13.97 -3.44 29.49
CA GLN A 199 15.31 -3.32 28.86
C GLN A 199 15.33 -3.05 27.34
N ASN A 200 14.23 -3.30 26.63
CA ASN A 200 14.19 -3.21 25.17
C ASN A 200 12.97 -2.43 24.68
N ASP A 201 13.13 -1.82 23.50
CA ASP A 201 12.05 -1.26 22.68
C ASP A 201 11.69 -2.21 21.54
N LEU A 202 10.41 -2.30 21.22
CA LEU A 202 9.89 -3.06 20.07
C LEU A 202 9.55 -2.09 18.94
N TYR A 203 10.02 -2.43 17.76
CA TYR A 203 9.75 -1.71 16.52
C TYR A 203 9.10 -2.66 15.52
N PHE A 204 8.14 -2.17 14.74
CA PHE A 204 7.62 -2.88 13.58
C PHE A 204 8.10 -2.21 12.30
N HIS A 205 8.47 -3.01 11.31
CA HIS A 205 8.71 -2.51 9.96
C HIS A 205 7.38 -2.19 9.30
N ALA A 206 7.28 -0.99 8.73
CA ALA A 206 6.15 -0.55 7.95
C ALA A 206 6.61 -0.28 6.51
N ASN A 207 5.96 -0.93 5.54
CA ASN A 207 6.05 -0.59 4.13
C ASN A 207 4.86 0.32 3.77
N MET A 208 5.15 1.60 3.55
CA MET A 208 4.16 2.66 3.50
C MET A 208 3.37 2.74 2.19
N GLY A 209 3.78 2.00 1.15
CA GLY A 209 3.11 2.03 -0.16
C GLY A 209 3.20 3.40 -0.84
N LEU A 210 4.35 4.06 -0.70
CA LEU A 210 4.67 5.37 -1.29
C LEU A 210 5.87 5.22 -2.24
N GLU A 211 6.00 6.16 -3.16
CA GLU A 211 7.06 6.17 -4.19
C GLU A 211 8.45 5.97 -3.57
N GLY A 212 9.32 5.17 -4.21
CA GLY A 212 10.66 4.91 -3.68
C GLY A 212 10.73 4.17 -2.34
N GLY A 213 9.60 3.68 -1.83
CA GLY A 213 9.51 3.17 -0.45
C GLY A 213 9.60 4.30 0.58
N GLU A 214 9.26 5.53 0.22
CA GLU A 214 9.27 6.69 1.11
C GLU A 214 8.57 6.40 2.44
N TYR A 215 9.20 6.85 3.52
CA TYR A 215 8.76 6.62 4.90
C TYR A 215 8.65 5.14 5.29
N SER A 216 9.12 4.19 4.49
CA SER A 216 9.18 2.79 4.93
C SER A 216 10.34 2.59 5.90
N GLY A 217 10.13 1.79 6.94
CA GLY A 217 11.14 1.58 7.97
C GLY A 217 10.59 1.08 9.30
N TYR A 218 11.46 1.07 10.32
CA TYR A 218 11.14 0.57 11.65
C TYR A 218 10.58 1.68 12.54
N TYR A 219 9.33 1.54 12.95
CA TYR A 219 8.62 2.47 13.82
C TYR A 219 8.50 1.90 15.22
N ARG A 220 8.86 2.69 16.23
CA ARG A 220 8.69 2.31 17.63
C ARG A 220 7.21 2.29 17.94
N VAL A 221 6.79 1.30 18.72
CA VAL A 221 5.44 1.24 19.28
C VAL A 221 5.53 1.54 20.76
N ASP A 222 4.67 2.44 21.20
CA ASP A 222 4.60 2.96 22.56
C ASP A 222 3.42 2.33 23.33
#